data_AF-A0A5C4SMT1-F1
#
_entry.id   AF-A0A5C4SMT1-F1
#
_cell.length_a   1.000
_cell.length_b   1.000
_cell.length_c   1.000
_cell.angle_alpha   90.00
_cell.angle_beta   90.00
_cell.angle_gamma   90.00
#
_symmetry.space_group_name_H-M   'P 1'
#
loop_
_entity.id
_entity.type
_entity.pdbx_description
1 polymer ?
#
loop_
_entity_poly.entity_id
_entity_poly.type
_entity_poly.pdbx_seq_one_letter_code
_entity_poly.pdbx_strand_id
1 'polypeptide(L)' 'MNTIVQNILAFSAVGLAVAFLIKKFFWKKSKPKKACGNEDCGCH' A
#
# COMPACT_ATOMS: atom_id res chain seq x y z
N MET A 1 12.48 7.94 -33.66
CA MET A 1 11.57 7.22 -32.74
C MET A 1 12.41 6.28 -31.90
N ASN A 2 12.74 6.66 -30.66
CA ASN A 2 13.62 5.87 -29.80
C ASN A 2 12.76 4.91 -28.95
N THR A 3 12.58 3.69 -29.46
CA THR A 3 11.77 2.64 -28.85
C THR A 3 12.21 2.29 -27.42
N ILE A 4 13.49 2.50 -27.12
CA ILE A 4 14.07 2.30 -25.78
C ILE A 4 13.36 3.19 -24.74
N VAL A 5 13.17 4.48 -25.05
CA VAL A 5 12.56 5.44 -24.11
C VAL A 5 11.07 5.18 -23.91
N GLN A 6 10.36 4.80 -24.98
CA GLN A 6 8.94 4.42 -24.90
C GLN A 6 8.72 3.15 -24.07
N ASN A 7 9.57 2.14 -24.23
CA ASN A 7 9.51 0.92 -23.42
C ASN A 7 9.77 1.22 -21.94
N ILE A 8 10.75 2.06 -21.62
CA ILE A 8 11.03 2.46 -20.23
C ILE A 8 9.79 3.14 -19.62
N LEU A 9 9.13 4.03 -20.37
CA LEU A 9 7.91 4.69 -19.91
C LEU A 9 6.75 3.72 -19.75
N ALA A 10 6.56 2.78 -20.68
CA ALA A 10 5.50 1.77 -20.60
C ALA A 10 5.71 0.82 -19.41
N PHE A 11 6.91 0.28 -19.23
CA PHE A 11 7.21 -0.62 -18.11
C PHE A 11 7.17 0.09 -16.76
N SER A 12 7.61 1.35 -16.68
CA SER A 12 7.49 2.14 -15.45
C SER A 12 6.03 2.46 -15.10
N ALA A 13 5.19 2.81 -16.08
CA ALA A 13 3.76 3.03 -15.86
C ALA A 13 3.05 1.76 -15.35
N VAL A 14 3.33 0.61 -15.98
CA VAL A 14 2.80 -0.69 -15.53
C VAL A 14 3.32 -1.05 -14.14
N GLY A 15 4.63 -0.88 -13.90
CA GLY A 15 5.26 -1.13 -12.60
C GLY A 15 4.67 -0.27 -11.48
N LEU A 16 4.45 1.02 -11.73
CA LEU A 16 3.81 1.93 -10.78
C LEU A 16 2.34 1.57 -10.53
N ALA A 17 1.58 1.19 -11.56
CA ALA A 17 0.21 0.76 -11.41
C ALA A 17 0.10 -0.51 -10.54
N VAL A 18 0.94 -1.52 -10.81
CA VAL A 18 0.98 -2.75 -10.00
C VAL A 18 1.44 -2.45 -8.57
N ALA A 19 2.49 -1.64 -8.38
CA ALA A 19 2.96 -1.25 -7.06
C ALA A 19 1.90 -0.48 -6.27
N PHE A 20 1.15 0.41 -6.91
CA PHE A 20 0.04 1.14 -6.30
C PHE A 20 -1.10 0.20 -5.89
N LEU A 21 -1.47 -0.77 -6.74
CA LEU A 21 -2.49 -1.77 -6.42
C LEU A 21 -2.06 -2.66 -5.25
N ILE A 22 -0.81 -3.14 -5.24
CA ILE A 22 -0.26 -3.92 -4.13
C ILE A 22 -0.29 -3.09 -2.85
N LYS A 23 0.17 -1.84 -2.90
CA LYS A 23 0.11 -0.91 -1.76
C LYS A 23 -1.31 -0.59 -1.32
N LYS A 24 -2.28 -0.53 -2.23
CA LYS A 24 -3.67 -0.20 -1.88
C LYS A 24 -4.38 -1.38 -1.22
N PHE A 25 -4.19 -2.59 -1.74
CA PHE A 25 -4.97 -3.76 -1.33
C PHE A 25 -4.26 -4.66 -0.32
N PHE A 26 -2.93 -4.80 -0.42
CA PHE A 26 -2.15 -5.67 0.46
C PHE A 26 -1.49 -4.91 1.62
N TRP A 27 -1.37 -3.59 1.53
CA TRP A 27 -0.99 -2.75 2.68
C TRP A 27 -2.20 -2.53 3.60
N LYS A 28 -2.75 -3.62 4.16
CA LYS A 28 -3.52 -3.49 5.39
C LYS A 28 -2.53 -2.98 6.44
N LYS A 29 -2.73 -1.74 6.89
CA LYS A 29 -2.08 -1.30 8.13
C LYS A 29 -2.43 -2.36 9.17
N SER A 30 -1.43 -3.12 9.62
CA SER A 30 -1.56 -3.86 10.86
C SER A 30 -2.01 -2.81 11.86
N LYS A 31 -3.23 -2.97 12.39
CA LYS A 31 -3.69 -2.07 13.46
C LYS A 31 -2.54 -2.04 14.46
N PRO A 32 -2.05 -0.86 14.90
CA PRO A 32 -1.11 -0.86 16.00
C PRO A 32 -1.75 -1.74 17.08
N LYS A 33 -1.09 -2.85 17.45
CA LYS A 33 -1.50 -3.63 18.63
C LYS A 33 -1.68 -2.56 19.69
N LYS A 34 -2.91 -2.37 20.18
CA LYS A 34 -3.23 -1.33 21.16
C LYS A 34 -2.23 -1.49 22.30
N ALA A 35 -1.19 -0.68 22.29
CA ALA A 35 -0.25 -0.54 23.38
C ALA A 35 -0.76 0.62 24.23
N CYS A 36 -2.00 0.48 24.70
CA CYS A 36 -2.63 1.32 25.71
C CYS A 36 -3.63 0.42 26.43
N GLY A 37 -3.20 -0.13 27.56
CA GLY A 37 -4.13 -0.47 28.62
C GLY A 37 -4.78 0.82 29.10
N ASN A 38 -5.96 1.11 28.58
CA ASN A 38 -6.94 2.03 29.16
C ASN A 38 -8.22 1.94 28.30
N GLU A 39 -8.86 0.79 28.33
CA GLU A 39 -10.27 0.70 27.96
C GLU A 39 -10.95 0.27 29.24
N ASP A 40 -11.35 1.27 30.02
CA ASP A 40 -12.66 1.31 30.67
C ASP A 40 -13.45 0.04 30.36
N CYS A 41 -13.48 -0.86 31.36
CA CYS A 41 -14.16 -2.13 31.30
C CYS A 41 -15.67 -1.81 31.19
N GLY A 42 -16.14 -1.58 29.95
CA GLY A 42 -17.48 -1.11 29.62
C GLY A 42 -18.56 -2.17 29.83
N CYS A 43 -18.58 -2.80 31.00
CA CYS A 43 -19.65 -3.67 31.49
C CYS A 43 -19.96 -3.29 32.94
N HIS A 44 -20.97 -2.43 33.08
CA HIS A 44 -21.74 -2.21 34.30
C HIS A 44 -22.79 -3.31 34.43
#